data_AF-A0A1E3XD74-F1
#
_entry.id   AF-A0A1E3XD74-F1
#
_cell.length_a   1.000
_cell.length_b   1.000
_cell.length_c   1.000
_cell.angle_alpha   90.00
_cell.angle_beta   90.00
_cell.angle_gamma   90.00
#
_symmetry.space_group_name_H-M   'P 1'
#
loop_
_entity.id
_entity.type
_entity.pdbx_description
1 polymer ?
#
loop_
_entity_poly.entity_id
_entity_poly.type
_entity_poly.pdbx_seq_one_letter_code
_entity_poly.pdbx_strand_id
1 'polypeptide(L)'
;MVGLLELGEFFISKEIQKTIYLPESEEVIKYLERMDFFKYVASYFTIEPFELKIPDKYSRSSFSDVLLEITPIEKSDDIHFIVSRVKDRANKILKKHLHYDDRAINGFIVALSEVCQNIIEHSEYTGFVGIQKYHFNNINKNVVKIAVMDIGIGFRNSLKTRFDIKDDIDALERALLHGASRYSDTGRGHGLASVRRFINQWNGKISIRSGTARLSIIPEWGWGREKENNLTHFPGAQINILLPET
;
A
#
# COMPACT_ATOMS: atom_id res chain seq x y z
N MET A 1 -3.47 7.19 -5.51
CA MET A 1 -3.90 6.39 -6.67
C MET A 1 -4.55 5.10 -6.25
N VAL A 2 -3.84 4.18 -5.57
CA VAL A 2 -4.45 2.95 -5.01
C VAL A 2 -5.77 3.24 -4.27
N GLY A 3 -5.77 4.17 -3.32
CA GLY A 3 -7.00 4.46 -2.59
C GLY A 3 -8.12 5.18 -3.35
N LEU A 4 -7.84 5.70 -4.54
CA LEU A 4 -8.89 6.22 -5.42
C LEU A 4 -9.56 5.06 -6.18
N LEU A 5 -8.81 4.03 -6.58
CA LEU A 5 -9.35 2.83 -7.24
C LEU A 5 -10.31 2.08 -6.31
N GLU A 6 -9.85 1.78 -5.10
CA GLU A 6 -10.65 1.12 -4.05
C GLU A 6 -11.90 1.94 -3.66
N LEU A 7 -11.78 3.27 -3.64
CA LEU A 7 -12.94 4.13 -3.42
C LEU A 7 -13.96 4.02 -4.57
N GLY A 8 -13.48 3.90 -5.81
CA GLY A 8 -14.33 3.67 -6.98
C GLY A 8 -15.05 2.34 -6.91
N GLU A 9 -14.34 1.29 -6.51
CA GLU A 9 -14.91 -0.03 -6.30
C GLU A 9 -15.99 -0.02 -5.20
N PHE A 10 -15.72 0.69 -4.09
CA PHE A 10 -16.71 0.91 -3.05
C PHE A 10 -17.95 1.65 -3.59
N PHE A 11 -17.80 2.68 -4.41
CA PHE A 11 -18.94 3.38 -4.99
C PHE A 11 -19.76 2.48 -5.93
N ILE A 12 -19.12 1.65 -6.74
CA ILE A 12 -19.83 0.66 -7.57
C ILE A 12 -20.59 -0.36 -6.72
N SER A 13 -20.01 -0.82 -5.61
CA SER A 13 -20.71 -1.72 -4.67
C SER A 13 -21.98 -1.09 -4.06
N LYS A 14 -22.12 0.24 -4.16
CA LYS A 14 -23.27 1.03 -3.71
C LYS A 14 -24.12 1.54 -4.87
N GLU A 15 -23.86 1.10 -6.10
CA GLU A 15 -24.54 1.55 -7.32
C GLU A 15 -24.41 3.07 -7.55
N ILE A 16 -23.31 3.65 -7.09
CA ILE A 16 -23.01 5.08 -7.24
C ILE A 16 -21.97 5.24 -8.34
N GLN A 17 -22.35 5.91 -9.44
CA GLN A 17 -21.40 6.30 -10.49
C GLN A 17 -20.77 7.66 -10.17
N LYS A 18 -19.45 7.76 -10.33
CA LYS A 18 -18.68 9.01 -10.15
C LYS A 18 -17.80 9.30 -11.36
N THR A 19 -17.50 10.58 -11.54
CA THR A 19 -16.62 11.08 -12.59
C THR A 19 -15.30 11.55 -11.99
N ILE A 20 -14.18 11.21 -12.64
CA ILE A 20 -12.86 11.77 -12.36
C ILE A 20 -12.52 12.79 -13.45
N TYR A 21 -12.30 14.02 -13.01
CA TYR A 21 -11.73 15.08 -13.83
C TYR A 21 -10.21 14.95 -13.85
N LEU A 22 -9.65 14.82 -15.04
CA LEU A 22 -8.20 14.69 -15.22
C LEU A 22 -7.50 16.02 -14.95
N PRO A 23 -6.27 15.98 -14.41
CA PRO A 23 -5.46 17.17 -14.26
C PRO A 23 -5.06 17.74 -15.63
N GLU A 24 -4.98 19.06 -15.75
CA GLU A 24 -4.54 19.73 -16.99
C GLU A 24 -3.05 19.49 -17.30
N SER A 25 -2.24 19.17 -16.29
CA SER A 25 -0.80 18.98 -16.45
C SER A 25 -0.49 17.66 -17.15
N GLU A 26 0.11 17.76 -18.35
CA GLU A 26 0.58 16.59 -19.11
C GLU A 26 1.57 15.72 -18.33
N GLU A 27 2.46 16.33 -17.51
CA GLU A 27 3.41 15.59 -16.70
C GLU A 27 2.72 14.73 -15.64
N VAL A 28 1.61 15.22 -15.07
CA VAL A 28 0.80 14.44 -14.13
C VAL A 28 0.09 13.30 -14.87
N ILE A 29 -0.48 13.55 -16.05
CA ILE A 29 -1.10 12.50 -16.87
C ILE A 29 -0.09 11.41 -17.23
N LYS A 30 1.12 11.79 -17.70
CA LYS A 30 2.21 10.84 -17.99
C LYS A 30 2.60 10.02 -16.78
N TYR A 31 2.64 10.66 -15.61
CA TYR A 31 2.94 9.97 -14.35
C TYR A 31 1.85 8.96 -13.98
N LEU A 32 0.56 9.31 -14.13
CA LEU A 32 -0.57 8.41 -13.89
C LEU A 32 -0.56 7.21 -14.84
N GLU A 33 -0.32 7.44 -16.13
CA GLU A 33 -0.20 6.37 -17.14
C GLU A 33 0.96 5.43 -16.79
N ARG A 34 2.12 5.96 -16.41
CA ARG A 34 3.27 5.17 -15.96
C ARG A 34 2.99 4.33 -14.70
N MET A 35 2.03 4.73 -13.87
CA MET A 35 1.61 3.96 -12.69
C MET A 35 0.61 2.84 -13.03
N ASP A 36 0.25 2.66 -14.31
CA ASP A 36 -0.90 1.86 -14.77
C ASP A 36 -2.22 2.33 -14.15
N PHE A 37 -2.35 3.59 -13.75
CA PHE A 37 -3.58 4.08 -13.12
C PHE A 37 -4.79 4.02 -14.06
N PHE A 38 -4.60 4.44 -15.32
CA PHE A 38 -5.68 4.47 -16.31
C PHE A 38 -6.18 3.08 -16.71
N LYS A 39 -5.32 2.07 -16.60
CA LYS A 39 -5.67 0.66 -16.84
C LYS A 39 -6.78 0.16 -15.91
N TYR A 40 -6.84 0.65 -14.68
CA TYR A 40 -7.80 0.20 -13.66
C TYR A 40 -8.92 1.20 -13.40
N VAL A 41 -8.63 2.50 -13.43
CA VAL A 41 -9.60 3.53 -13.03
C VAL A 41 -10.84 3.59 -13.94
N ALA A 42 -10.68 3.26 -15.22
CA ALA A 42 -11.78 3.27 -16.20
C ALA A 42 -12.87 2.23 -15.90
N SER A 43 -12.53 1.17 -15.16
CA SER A 43 -13.51 0.19 -14.69
C SER A 43 -14.40 0.72 -13.57
N TYR A 44 -13.96 1.80 -12.89
CA TYR A 44 -14.62 2.29 -11.68
C TYR A 44 -15.25 3.68 -11.82
N PHE A 45 -14.73 4.51 -12.73
CA PHE A 45 -15.14 5.89 -12.89
C PHE A 45 -15.36 6.25 -14.36
N THR A 46 -16.28 7.18 -14.59
CA THR A 46 -16.29 7.94 -15.85
C THR A 46 -15.11 8.92 -15.83
N ILE A 47 -14.38 9.05 -16.93
CA ILE A 47 -13.20 9.90 -17.02
C ILE A 47 -13.50 11.09 -17.92
N GLU A 48 -13.21 12.31 -17.45
CA GLU A 48 -13.35 13.55 -18.21
C GLU A 48 -12.03 14.34 -18.24
N PRO A 49 -11.55 14.79 -19.42
CA PRO A 49 -12.08 14.51 -20.75
C PRO A 49 -11.89 13.02 -21.15
N PHE A 50 -12.84 12.50 -21.93
CA PHE A 50 -12.82 11.11 -22.40
C PHE A 50 -11.68 10.83 -23.39
N GLU A 51 -11.32 11.83 -24.20
CA GLU A 51 -10.15 11.74 -25.09
C GLU A 51 -8.86 12.01 -24.32
N LEU A 52 -8.28 10.95 -23.76
CA LEU A 52 -6.87 10.94 -23.37
C LEU A 52 -6.02 11.01 -24.64
N LYS A 53 -5.66 12.22 -25.08
CA LYS A 53 -4.59 12.42 -26.06
C LYS A 53 -3.25 12.11 -25.39
N ILE A 54 -2.95 10.84 -25.18
CA ILE A 54 -1.60 10.38 -24.82
C ILE A 54 -0.90 10.17 -26.17
N PRO A 55 0.02 11.06 -26.61
CA PRO A 55 0.62 10.91 -27.92
C PRO A 55 1.44 9.61 -27.95
N ASP A 56 1.23 8.77 -28.97
CA ASP A 56 1.94 7.50 -29.20
C ASP A 56 3.48 7.62 -29.11
N LYS A 57 4.00 8.82 -29.35
CA LYS A 57 5.42 9.16 -29.29
C LYS A 57 6.04 9.09 -27.89
N TYR A 58 5.23 8.90 -26.85
CA TYR A 58 5.68 8.73 -25.46
C TYR A 58 5.49 7.29 -24.94
N SER A 59 5.26 6.35 -25.86
CA SER A 59 5.46 4.91 -25.66
C SER A 59 6.65 4.66 -24.74
N ARG A 60 6.30 4.34 -23.49
CA ARG A 60 7.12 3.84 -22.38
C ARG A 60 8.62 4.08 -22.58
N SER A 61 9.17 5.09 -21.91
CA SER A 61 10.55 4.93 -21.45
C SER A 61 10.53 3.75 -20.46
N SER A 62 10.84 2.57 -20.97
CA SER A 62 11.02 1.30 -20.25
C SER A 62 12.14 1.35 -19.19
N PHE A 63 12.64 2.55 -18.88
CA PHE A 63 13.86 2.84 -18.16
C PHE A 63 13.63 3.53 -16.81
N SER A 64 12.39 3.70 -16.37
CA SER A 64 12.18 4.25 -15.04
C SER A 64 12.31 3.17 -13.96
N ASP A 65 13.55 2.93 -13.56
CA ASP A 65 14.06 1.99 -12.55
C ASP A 65 13.46 2.17 -11.12
N VAL A 66 12.26 2.73 -10.95
CA VAL A 66 11.90 3.46 -9.73
C VAL A 66 10.57 3.05 -9.08
N LEU A 67 9.68 2.35 -9.79
CA LEU A 67 8.30 2.07 -9.33
C LEU A 67 7.95 0.59 -9.37
N LEU A 68 6.96 0.17 -8.57
CA LEU A 68 6.05 -0.92 -8.96
C LEU A 68 4.75 -0.25 -9.42
N GLU A 69 4.29 -0.56 -10.64
CA GLU A 69 2.98 -0.11 -11.11
C GLU A 69 1.87 -0.66 -10.22
N ILE A 70 0.71 -0.02 -10.25
CA ILE A 70 -0.45 -0.51 -9.51
C ILE A 70 -0.72 -1.94 -9.95
N THR A 71 -0.71 -2.86 -9.00
CA THR A 71 -0.83 -4.29 -9.24
C THR A 71 -1.97 -4.84 -8.37
N PRO A 72 -2.97 -5.53 -8.94
CA PRO A 72 -4.03 -6.17 -8.17
C PRO A 72 -3.48 -7.34 -7.34
N ILE A 73 -4.18 -7.64 -6.25
CA ILE A 73 -3.95 -8.74 -5.31
C ILE A 73 -5.25 -9.52 -5.24
N GLU A 74 -5.36 -10.61 -6.00
CA GLU A 74 -6.60 -11.39 -6.11
C GLU A 74 -6.41 -12.82 -5.59
N LYS A 75 -5.22 -13.39 -5.76
CA LYS A 75 -4.86 -14.75 -5.35
C LYS A 75 -3.43 -14.83 -4.84
N SER A 76 -3.12 -15.93 -4.14
CA SER A 76 -1.77 -16.17 -3.59
C SER A 76 -0.66 -16.18 -4.64
N ASP A 77 -0.93 -16.64 -5.86
CA ASP A 77 0.05 -16.61 -6.97
C ASP A 77 0.48 -15.18 -7.33
N ASP A 78 -0.41 -14.21 -7.15
CA ASP A 78 -0.10 -12.80 -7.42
C ASP A 78 0.94 -12.28 -6.44
N ILE A 79 0.97 -12.80 -5.21
CA ILE A 79 1.97 -12.43 -4.21
C ILE A 79 3.35 -12.89 -4.68
N HIS A 80 3.49 -14.12 -5.20
CA HIS A 80 4.75 -14.58 -5.78
C HIS A 80 5.20 -13.72 -6.96
N PHE A 81 4.26 -13.31 -7.83
CA PHE A 81 4.56 -12.39 -8.93
C PHE A 81 4.98 -11.01 -8.45
N ILE A 82 4.24 -10.42 -7.50
CA ILE A 82 4.54 -9.12 -6.89
C ILE A 82 5.92 -9.18 -6.23
N VAL A 83 6.19 -10.20 -5.43
CA VAL A 83 7.48 -10.41 -4.76
C VAL A 83 8.60 -10.55 -5.77
N SER A 84 8.42 -11.33 -6.83
CA SER A 84 9.43 -11.49 -7.88
C SER A 84 9.72 -10.16 -8.58
N ARG A 85 8.67 -9.45 -9.02
CA ARG A 85 8.78 -8.12 -9.65
C ARG A 85 9.42 -7.11 -8.71
N VAL A 86 9.03 -7.11 -7.44
CA VAL A 86 9.60 -6.24 -6.42
C VAL A 86 11.03 -6.63 -6.15
N LYS A 87 11.43 -7.90 -6.10
CA LYS A 87 12.83 -8.30 -5.92
C LYS A 87 13.71 -7.82 -7.07
N ASP A 88 13.25 -8.03 -8.30
CA ASP A 88 13.95 -7.60 -9.51
C ASP A 88 14.10 -6.08 -9.56
N ARG A 89 13.03 -5.36 -9.18
CA ARG A 89 13.04 -3.89 -9.15
C ARG A 89 13.73 -3.33 -7.90
N ALA A 90 13.63 -3.98 -6.75
CA ALA A 90 14.24 -3.58 -5.48
C ALA A 90 15.76 -3.69 -5.55
N ASN A 91 16.28 -4.73 -6.20
CA ASN A 91 17.72 -4.78 -6.51
C ASN A 91 18.17 -3.59 -7.37
N LYS A 92 17.27 -2.97 -8.16
CA LYS A 92 17.55 -1.75 -8.92
C LYS A 92 17.20 -0.47 -8.18
N ILE A 93 16.19 -0.46 -7.28
CA ILE A 93 15.71 0.70 -6.53
C ILE A 93 16.43 0.82 -5.19
N LEU A 94 16.26 -0.19 -4.35
CA LEU A 94 16.75 -0.21 -2.98
C LEU A 94 18.28 -0.23 -2.97
N LYS A 95 18.92 -1.03 -3.83
CA LYS A 95 20.40 -1.10 -3.89
C LYS A 95 21.02 0.14 -4.54
N LYS A 96 20.50 0.58 -5.69
CA LYS A 96 21.10 1.67 -6.50
C LYS A 96 20.74 3.07 -6.01
N HIS A 97 19.55 3.26 -5.44
CA HIS A 97 19.02 4.59 -5.09
C HIS A 97 18.81 4.81 -3.59
N LEU A 98 18.82 3.76 -2.78
CA LEU A 98 18.67 3.87 -1.32
C LEU A 98 19.85 3.26 -0.55
N HIS A 99 20.82 2.66 -1.28
CA HIS A 99 22.01 2.02 -0.74
C HIS A 99 21.76 0.93 0.31
N TYR A 100 20.60 0.27 0.24
CA TYR A 100 20.26 -0.83 1.12
C TYR A 100 21.11 -2.08 0.85
N ASP A 101 21.53 -2.78 1.93
CA ASP A 101 22.19 -4.08 1.84
C ASP A 101 21.19 -5.20 1.49
N ASP A 102 21.70 -6.36 1.06
CA ASP A 102 20.82 -7.47 0.63
C ASP A 102 19.92 -7.98 1.79
N ARG A 103 20.33 -7.78 3.06
CA ARG A 103 19.50 -8.13 4.23
C ARG A 103 18.30 -7.19 4.34
N ALA A 104 18.49 -5.90 4.14
CA ALA A 104 17.43 -4.89 4.12
C ALA A 104 16.42 -5.17 3.00
N ILE A 105 16.91 -5.51 1.80
CA ILE A 105 16.07 -5.84 0.65
C ILE A 105 15.23 -7.09 0.93
N ASN A 106 15.83 -8.13 1.52
CA ASN A 106 15.10 -9.34 1.89
C ASN A 106 14.06 -9.06 2.99
N GLY A 107 14.41 -8.27 4.01
CA GLY A 107 13.47 -7.85 5.04
C GLY A 107 12.29 -7.06 4.47
N PHE A 108 12.55 -6.21 3.50
CA PHE A 108 11.52 -5.45 2.78
C PHE A 108 10.56 -6.37 2.02
N ILE A 109 11.11 -7.33 1.27
CA ILE A 109 10.31 -8.30 0.52
C ILE A 109 9.42 -9.11 1.47
N VAL A 110 9.96 -9.59 2.58
CA VAL A 110 9.18 -10.32 3.60
C VAL A 110 8.06 -9.43 4.14
N ALA A 111 8.38 -8.19 4.53
CA ALA A 111 7.36 -7.27 5.06
C ALA A 111 6.25 -6.98 4.04
N LEU A 112 6.59 -6.81 2.76
CA LEU A 112 5.62 -6.62 1.69
C LEU A 112 4.73 -7.86 1.49
N SER A 113 5.33 -9.06 1.45
CA SER A 113 4.59 -10.32 1.33
C SER A 113 3.57 -10.48 2.43
N GLU A 114 3.96 -10.20 3.69
CA GLU A 114 3.06 -10.28 4.85
C GLU A 114 1.87 -9.32 4.72
N VAL A 115 2.12 -8.09 4.25
CA VAL A 115 1.04 -7.12 4.06
C VAL A 115 0.09 -7.53 2.93
N CYS A 116 0.60 -8.03 1.80
CA CYS A 116 -0.23 -8.50 0.69
C CYS A 116 -0.99 -9.79 1.03
N GLN A 117 -0.35 -10.73 1.75
CA GLN A 117 -0.97 -11.97 2.20
C GLN A 117 -2.15 -11.71 3.12
N ASN A 118 -2.10 -10.65 3.95
CA ASN A 118 -3.23 -10.27 4.79
C ASN A 118 -4.50 -9.98 3.97
N ILE A 119 -4.39 -9.41 2.77
CA ILE A 119 -5.56 -9.20 1.92
C ILE A 119 -6.19 -10.55 1.57
N ILE A 120 -5.40 -11.46 1.01
CA ILE A 120 -5.88 -12.77 0.56
C ILE A 120 -6.48 -13.59 1.71
N GLU A 121 -5.87 -13.55 2.90
CA GLU A 121 -6.26 -14.40 4.01
C GLU A 121 -7.36 -13.84 4.91
N HIS A 122 -7.55 -12.51 4.91
CA HIS A 122 -8.33 -11.84 5.94
C HIS A 122 -9.31 -10.79 5.43
N SER A 123 -9.14 -10.25 4.22
CA SER A 123 -10.02 -9.17 3.74
C SER A 123 -11.38 -9.68 3.26
N GLU A 124 -11.46 -10.95 2.84
CA GLU A 124 -12.61 -11.49 2.08
C GLU A 124 -12.85 -10.74 0.76
N TYR A 125 -11.82 -10.07 0.27
CA TYR A 125 -11.86 -9.20 -0.89
C TYR A 125 -10.53 -9.26 -1.67
N THR A 126 -10.48 -8.58 -2.80
CA THR A 126 -9.24 -8.32 -3.53
C THR A 126 -8.64 -7.01 -3.02
N GLY A 127 -7.49 -6.62 -3.56
CA GLY A 127 -6.97 -5.29 -3.30
C GLY A 127 -5.91 -4.86 -4.30
N PHE A 128 -5.25 -3.74 -4.01
CA PHE A 128 -4.18 -3.21 -4.83
C PHE A 128 -2.92 -2.90 -4.03
N VAL A 129 -1.76 -3.11 -4.65
CA VAL A 129 -0.46 -2.61 -4.19
C VAL A 129 0.16 -1.66 -5.21
N GLY A 130 0.81 -0.62 -4.71
CA GLY A 130 1.69 0.24 -5.52
C GLY A 130 2.91 0.68 -4.73
N ILE A 131 4.05 0.79 -5.41
CA ILE A 131 5.32 1.21 -4.80
C ILE A 131 5.92 2.34 -5.62
N GLN A 132 6.29 3.43 -4.95
CA GLN A 132 6.78 4.64 -5.60
C GLN A 132 7.96 5.23 -4.84
N LYS A 133 9.00 5.67 -5.55
CA LYS A 133 10.07 6.48 -4.96
C LYS A 133 9.75 7.96 -5.12
N TYR A 134 10.01 8.72 -4.08
CA TYR A 134 10.00 10.17 -4.07
C TYR A 134 11.31 10.69 -3.51
N HIS A 135 11.65 11.95 -3.80
CA HIS A 135 12.70 12.66 -3.08
C HIS A 135 12.03 13.62 -2.09
N PHE A 136 12.32 13.48 -0.81
CA PHE A 136 11.73 14.29 0.24
C PHE A 136 12.70 15.42 0.60
N ASN A 137 12.38 16.64 0.13
CA ASN A 137 13.24 17.81 0.28
C ASN A 137 13.51 18.19 1.75
N ASN A 138 12.55 17.94 2.65
CA ASN A 138 12.68 18.25 4.08
C ASN A 138 13.76 17.43 4.80
N ILE A 139 14.09 16.25 4.29
CA ILE A 139 15.16 15.39 4.80
C ILE A 139 16.28 15.15 3.78
N ASN A 140 16.18 15.77 2.60
CA ASN A 140 17.11 15.62 1.48
C ASN A 140 17.46 14.15 1.17
N LYS A 141 16.46 13.26 1.23
CA LYS A 141 16.63 11.82 1.06
C LYS A 141 15.60 11.26 0.09
N ASN A 142 15.99 10.22 -0.65
CA ASN A 142 15.02 9.40 -1.36
C ASN A 142 14.16 8.62 -0.35
N VAL A 143 12.87 8.49 -0.63
CA VAL A 143 11.91 7.75 0.21
C VAL A 143 11.06 6.88 -0.69
N VAL A 144 10.99 5.59 -0.37
CA VAL A 144 10.05 4.66 -0.99
C VAL A 144 8.75 4.66 -0.22
N LYS A 145 7.65 4.88 -0.93
CA LYS A 145 6.28 4.77 -0.45
C LYS A 145 5.63 3.53 -1.03
N ILE A 146 5.14 2.67 -0.14
CA ILE A 146 4.29 1.53 -0.47
C ILE A 146 2.88 1.85 0.00
N ALA A 147 1.90 1.60 -0.85
CA ALA A 147 0.49 1.61 -0.51
C ALA A 147 -0.11 0.24 -0.84
N VAL A 148 -0.72 -0.39 0.16
CA VAL A 148 -1.51 -1.61 0.02
C VAL A 148 -2.90 -1.32 0.57
N MET A 149 -3.94 -1.66 -0.18
CA MET A 149 -5.30 -1.33 0.21
C MET A 149 -6.29 -2.37 -0.29
N ASP A 150 -7.38 -2.53 0.45
CA ASP A 150 -8.56 -3.32 0.13
C ASP A 150 -9.81 -2.63 0.69
N ILE A 151 -11.00 -3.05 0.24
CA ILE A 151 -12.31 -2.66 0.79
C ILE A 151 -13.04 -3.81 1.49
N GLY A 152 -12.29 -4.76 2.03
CA GLY A 152 -12.83 -5.95 2.68
C GLY A 152 -13.45 -5.70 4.06
N ILE A 153 -13.49 -6.75 4.87
CA ILE A 153 -14.16 -6.70 6.19
C ILE A 153 -13.45 -5.80 7.22
N GLY A 154 -12.17 -5.49 7.00
CA GLY A 154 -11.34 -4.65 7.87
C GLY A 154 -10.85 -5.35 9.15
N PHE A 155 -9.95 -4.70 9.88
CA PHE A 155 -9.22 -5.30 11.01
C PHE A 155 -10.14 -5.72 12.15
N ARG A 156 -11.10 -4.87 12.53
CA ARG A 156 -12.01 -5.16 13.64
C ARG A 156 -12.85 -6.41 13.40
N ASN A 157 -13.44 -6.54 12.20
CA ASN A 157 -14.27 -7.70 11.88
C ASN A 157 -13.43 -8.97 11.70
N SER A 158 -12.22 -8.85 11.17
CA SER A 158 -11.30 -9.99 11.07
C SER A 158 -10.90 -10.50 12.46
N LEU A 159 -10.60 -9.61 13.39
CA LEU A 159 -10.07 -9.95 14.72
C LEU A 159 -11.13 -10.30 15.78
N LYS A 160 -12.35 -9.73 15.70
CA LYS A 160 -13.42 -9.98 16.70
C LYS A 160 -13.83 -11.45 16.80
N THR A 161 -13.50 -12.28 15.80
CA THR A 161 -13.75 -13.72 15.80
C THR A 161 -12.90 -14.47 16.83
N ARG A 162 -11.80 -13.87 17.30
CA ARG A 162 -10.78 -14.52 18.14
C ARG A 162 -10.39 -13.72 19.37
N PHE A 163 -10.57 -12.41 19.33
CA PHE A 163 -10.21 -11.50 20.39
C PHE A 163 -11.42 -10.66 20.78
N ASP A 164 -11.49 -10.30 22.07
CA ASP A 164 -12.42 -9.28 22.53
C ASP A 164 -11.91 -7.91 22.05
N ILE A 165 -12.52 -7.38 21.00
CA ILE A 165 -12.15 -6.12 20.35
C ILE A 165 -13.20 -5.06 20.67
N LYS A 166 -12.78 -4.01 21.38
CA LYS A 166 -13.68 -2.94 21.83
C LYS A 166 -14.10 -2.02 20.70
N ASP A 167 -13.14 -1.53 19.94
CA ASP A 167 -13.32 -0.55 18.87
C ASP A 167 -12.28 -0.74 17.76
N ASP A 168 -12.31 0.15 16.76
CA ASP A 168 -11.42 0.06 15.61
C ASP A 168 -9.95 0.33 15.98
N ILE A 169 -9.67 1.19 16.96
CA ILE A 169 -8.30 1.49 17.37
C ILE A 169 -7.68 0.34 18.17
N ASP A 170 -8.45 -0.31 19.06
CA ASP A 170 -8.05 -1.53 19.76
C ASP A 170 -7.73 -2.67 18.77
N ALA A 171 -8.51 -2.80 17.70
CA ALA A 171 -8.21 -3.75 16.63
C ALA A 171 -6.84 -3.48 15.98
N LEU A 172 -6.55 -2.22 15.66
CA LEU A 172 -5.28 -1.83 15.03
C LEU A 172 -4.09 -2.00 15.99
N GLU A 173 -4.26 -1.68 17.27
CA GLU A 173 -3.23 -1.88 18.29
C GLU A 173 -2.91 -3.36 18.48
N ARG A 174 -3.92 -4.23 18.55
CA ARG A 174 -3.72 -5.67 18.63
C ARG A 174 -3.05 -6.26 17.40
N ALA A 175 -3.43 -5.81 16.22
CA ALA A 175 -2.83 -6.23 14.96
C ALA A 175 -1.35 -5.83 14.88
N LEU A 176 -1.06 -4.54 15.10
CA LEU A 176 0.26 -3.97 14.81
C LEU A 176 1.23 -4.10 16.00
N LEU A 177 0.76 -3.92 17.24
CA LEU A 177 1.62 -3.85 18.42
C LEU A 177 1.75 -5.19 19.14
N HIS A 178 0.66 -5.95 19.23
CA HIS A 178 0.63 -7.22 19.94
C HIS A 178 0.84 -8.43 19.01
N GLY A 179 0.92 -8.20 17.70
CA GLY A 179 1.21 -9.23 16.73
C GLY A 179 0.17 -10.35 16.77
N ALA A 180 -1.11 -9.99 16.81
CA ALA A 180 -2.23 -10.93 16.79
C ALA A 180 -2.19 -11.81 15.54
N SER A 181 -1.38 -12.86 15.56
CA SER A 181 -1.25 -13.88 14.53
C SER A 181 -2.01 -15.12 14.95
N ARG A 182 -2.60 -15.81 13.97
CA ARG A 182 -3.55 -16.91 14.17
C ARG A 182 -2.93 -18.21 14.69
N TYR A 183 -1.61 -18.35 14.76
CA TYR A 183 -0.97 -19.61 15.14
C TYR A 183 0.34 -19.43 15.90
N SER A 184 0.46 -20.17 17.00
CA SER A 184 1.73 -20.62 17.59
C SER A 184 2.38 -21.70 16.71
N ASP A 185 2.44 -21.50 15.40
CA ASP A 185 3.14 -22.40 14.48
C ASP A 185 4.55 -21.87 14.31
N THR A 186 5.51 -22.66 14.77
CA THR A 186 6.95 -22.39 14.83
C THR A 186 7.65 -22.21 13.47
N GLY A 187 6.92 -21.99 12.38
CA GLY A 187 7.46 -21.94 11.02
C GLY A 187 6.81 -20.97 10.02
N ARG A 188 5.80 -20.16 10.41
CA ARG A 188 5.22 -19.11 9.54
C ARG A 188 5.42 -17.73 10.16
N GLY A 189 5.79 -16.76 9.31
CA GLY A 189 6.26 -15.43 9.68
C GLY A 189 5.37 -14.72 10.70
N HIS A 190 5.98 -13.92 11.58
CA HIS A 190 5.31 -13.27 12.71
C HIS A 190 4.30 -12.15 12.34
N GLY A 191 3.69 -12.19 11.14
CA GLY A 191 2.67 -11.26 10.67
C GLY A 191 3.10 -9.79 10.68
N LEU A 192 2.15 -8.89 10.98
CA LEU A 192 2.40 -7.44 11.10
C LEU A 192 3.43 -7.07 12.18
N ALA A 193 3.71 -7.95 13.15
CA ALA A 193 4.79 -7.70 14.10
C ALA A 193 6.18 -7.78 13.43
N SER A 194 6.36 -8.68 12.45
CA SER A 194 7.57 -8.69 11.61
C SER A 194 7.69 -7.41 10.80
N VAL A 195 6.59 -6.98 10.17
CA VAL A 195 6.53 -5.72 9.43
C VAL A 195 6.94 -4.56 10.34
N ARG A 196 6.35 -4.44 11.54
CA ARG A 196 6.73 -3.41 12.51
C ARG A 196 8.21 -3.44 12.87
N ARG A 197 8.78 -4.61 13.17
CA ARG A 197 10.22 -4.72 13.52
C ARG A 197 11.10 -4.23 12.37
N PHE A 198 10.76 -4.61 11.14
CA PHE A 198 11.46 -4.14 9.94
C PHE A 198 11.35 -2.62 9.79
N ILE A 199 10.15 -2.05 9.91
CA ILE A 199 9.94 -0.60 9.83
C ILE A 199 10.78 0.15 10.87
N ASN A 200 10.77 -0.30 12.12
CA ASN A 200 11.56 0.32 13.18
C ASN A 200 13.06 0.23 12.93
N GLN A 201 13.55 -0.93 12.48
CA GLN A 201 14.96 -1.15 12.18
C GLN A 201 15.50 -0.18 11.12
N TRP A 202 14.67 0.17 10.14
CA TRP A 202 15.06 1.03 9.02
C TRP A 202 14.58 2.48 9.17
N ASN A 203 14.21 2.87 10.39
CA ASN A 203 13.69 4.21 10.70
C ASN A 203 12.55 4.61 9.75
N GLY A 204 11.71 3.65 9.38
CA GLY A 204 10.58 3.84 8.48
C GLY A 204 9.33 4.32 9.20
N LYS A 205 8.32 4.68 8.41
CA LYS A 205 6.97 5.00 8.88
C LYS A 205 6.00 3.93 8.41
N ILE A 206 5.06 3.52 9.26
CA ILE A 206 3.88 2.75 8.84
C ILE A 206 2.62 3.44 9.35
N SER A 207 1.57 3.44 8.53
CA SER A 207 0.23 3.93 8.88
C SER A 207 -0.80 2.92 8.40
N ILE A 208 -1.68 2.50 9.30
CA ILE A 208 -2.79 1.60 9.01
C ILE A 208 -4.10 2.32 9.34
N ARG A 209 -5.02 2.39 8.38
CA ARG A 209 -6.39 2.89 8.59
C ARG A 209 -7.38 1.77 8.32
N SER A 210 -8.36 1.59 9.20
CA SER A 210 -9.46 0.65 9.02
C SER A 210 -10.64 1.10 9.87
N GLY A 211 -11.87 0.97 9.36
CA GLY A 211 -13.05 1.49 10.02
C GLY A 211 -12.96 3.00 10.25
N THR A 212 -13.12 3.42 11.49
CA THR A 212 -13.12 4.83 11.91
C THR A 212 -11.80 5.28 12.56
N ALA A 213 -10.76 4.45 12.50
CA ALA A 213 -9.48 4.70 13.17
C ALA A 213 -8.28 4.62 12.22
N ARG A 214 -7.20 5.29 12.63
CA ARG A 214 -5.86 5.14 12.06
C ARG A 214 -4.82 5.03 13.17
N LEU A 215 -3.91 4.09 13.00
CA LEU A 215 -2.73 3.90 13.85
C LEU A 215 -1.47 4.03 12.99
N SER A 216 -0.49 4.79 13.46
CA SER A 216 0.79 5.00 12.79
C SER A 216 1.96 4.83 13.74
N ILE A 217 3.05 4.27 13.23
CA ILE A 217 4.38 4.35 13.85
C ILE A 217 5.17 5.34 13.03
N ILE A 218 5.63 6.41 13.69
CA ILE A 218 6.21 7.58 13.04
C ILE A 218 7.66 7.74 13.52
N PRO A 219 8.65 7.72 12.61
CA PRO A 219 10.04 8.01 12.95
C PRO A 219 10.23 9.52 13.18
N GLU A 220 11.36 9.94 13.74
CA GLU A 220 11.63 11.35 14.05
C GLU A 220 11.49 12.29 12.84
N TRP A 221 11.86 11.82 11.64
CA TRP A 221 11.73 12.60 10.42
C TRP A 221 10.30 12.61 9.84
N GLY A 222 9.46 11.69 10.30
CA GLY A 222 8.11 11.52 9.82
C GLY A 222 7.16 12.55 10.42
N TRP A 223 6.06 12.81 9.71
CA TRP A 223 5.00 13.70 10.19
C TRP A 223 3.68 12.96 10.34
N GLY A 224 2.75 13.51 11.10
CA GLY A 224 1.39 12.99 11.27
C GLY A 224 1.04 12.73 12.72
N ARG A 225 -0.03 11.96 12.94
CA ARG A 225 -0.50 11.57 14.27
C ARG A 225 -0.35 10.06 14.44
N GLU A 226 0.11 9.64 15.61
CA GLU A 226 0.23 8.22 15.93
C GLU A 226 -1.14 7.55 16.01
N LYS A 227 -2.14 8.23 16.60
CA LYS A 227 -3.50 7.71 16.72
C LYS A 227 -4.50 8.75 16.27
N GLU A 228 -5.46 8.33 15.46
CA GLU A 228 -6.61 9.13 15.05
C GLU A 228 -7.87 8.28 15.19
N ASN A 229 -8.90 8.85 15.82
CA ASN A 229 -10.23 8.24 16.01
C ASN A 229 -11.30 9.12 15.39
N ASN A 230 -12.54 8.61 15.30
CA ASN A 230 -13.69 9.34 14.74
C ASN A 230 -13.47 9.80 13.30
N LEU A 231 -12.66 9.07 12.53
CA LEU A 231 -12.53 9.29 11.10
C LEU A 231 -13.79 8.81 10.40
N THR A 232 -14.06 9.36 9.21
CA THR A 232 -15.07 8.80 8.31
C THR A 232 -14.81 7.32 8.12
N HIS A 233 -15.86 6.51 8.25
CA HIS A 233 -15.76 5.07 8.11
C HIS A 233 -15.14 4.70 6.76
N PHE A 234 -14.13 3.84 6.81
CA PHE A 234 -13.47 3.26 5.66
C PHE A 234 -13.59 1.72 5.75
N PRO A 235 -14.23 1.06 4.77
CA PRO A 235 -14.27 -0.40 4.73
C PRO A 235 -12.88 -0.96 4.40
N GLY A 236 -12.57 -2.18 4.84
CA GLY A 236 -11.27 -2.80 4.57
C GLY A 236 -10.11 -2.17 5.32
N ALA A 237 -8.94 -2.14 4.70
CA ALA A 237 -7.73 -1.57 5.27
C ALA A 237 -6.93 -0.72 4.27
N GLN A 238 -6.32 0.36 4.74
CA GLN A 238 -5.29 1.12 4.03
C GLN A 238 -3.98 1.02 4.79
N ILE A 239 -2.97 0.41 4.19
CA ILE A 239 -1.62 0.30 4.76
C ILE A 239 -0.66 1.13 3.91
N ASN A 240 -0.03 2.11 4.54
CA ASN A 240 1.00 2.94 3.93
C ASN A 240 2.31 2.74 4.67
N ILE A 241 3.38 2.46 3.94
CA ILE A 241 4.74 2.32 4.46
C ILE A 241 5.63 3.34 3.76
N LEU A 242 6.47 4.04 4.52
CA LEU A 242 7.54 4.90 4.00
C LEU A 242 8.90 4.40 4.51
N LEU A 243 9.87 4.27 3.61
CA LEU A 243 11.23 3.85 3.92
C LEU A 243 12.24 4.86 3.36
N PRO A 244 13.04 5.53 4.22
CA PRO A 244 14.00 6.51 3.79
C PRO A 244 15.32 5.86 3.35
N GLU A 245 16.01 6.50 2.42
CA GLU A 245 17.41 6.22 2.10
C GLU A 245 18.28 6.20 3.36
N THR A 246 19.14 5.19 3.49
CA THR A 246 20.05 5.04 4.63
C THR A 246 21.17 6.07 4.56
#